data_AF-A0A8X6Y5N7-F1
#
_entry.id   AF-A0A8X6Y5N7-F1
#
_cell.length_a   1.000
_cell.length_b   1.000
_cell.length_c   1.000
_cell.angle_alpha   90.00
_cell.angle_beta   90.00
_cell.angle_gamma   90.00
#
_symmetry.space_group_name_H-M   'P 1'
#
loop_
_entity.id
_entity.type
_entity.pdbx_description
1 polymer ?
#
loop_
_entity_poly.entity_id
_entity_poly.type
_entity_poly.pdbx_seq_one_letter_code
_entity_poly.pdbx_strand_id
1 'polypeptide(L)'
;MQFTKTFGKNSLYAGSKGDFLVYEGDPLKYHALFIIVCLTYEQRFQGYDLVVYGRLGHQVKKTVALASWDADGGVDYISLSWENEMT
;
A
#
# COMPACT_ATOMS: atom_id res chain seq x y z
N MET A 1 -21.89 -1.35 -1.86
CA MET A 1 -21.19 -0.34 -2.68
C MET A 1 -19.71 -0.64 -2.60
N GLN A 2 -19.12 -1.18 -3.66
CA GLN A 2 -17.69 -1.51 -3.71
C GLN A 2 -17.00 -0.34 -4.42
N PHE A 3 -16.23 0.45 -3.69
CA PHE A 3 -15.49 1.57 -4.25
C PHE A 3 -14.19 1.04 -4.87
N THR A 4 -14.15 0.88 -6.19
CA THR A 4 -12.93 0.53 -6.91
C THR A 4 -12.27 1.82 -7.37
N LYS A 5 -11.17 2.21 -6.71
CA LYS A 5 -10.22 3.18 -7.26
C LYS A 5 -9.12 2.37 -7.97
N THR A 6 -8.59 2.85 -9.08
CA THR A 6 -7.61 2.09 -9.88
C THR A 6 -6.19 2.48 -9.48
N PHE A 7 -5.30 1.51 -9.26
CA PHE A 7 -3.85 1.71 -9.17
C PHE A 7 -3.25 1.28 -10.52
N GLY A 8 -3.00 2.23 -11.42
CA GLY A 8 -2.73 1.89 -12.83
C GLY A 8 -3.90 1.13 -13.45
N LYS A 9 -3.67 -0.11 -13.91
CA LYS A 9 -4.71 -1.03 -14.44
C LYS A 9 -5.33 -1.95 -13.38
N ASN A 10 -4.89 -1.87 -12.13
CA ASN A 10 -5.25 -2.81 -11.06
C ASN A 10 -6.40 -2.28 -10.20
N SER A 11 -7.19 -3.21 -9.67
CA SER A 11 -8.35 -2.89 -8.83
C SER A 11 -7.96 -2.77 -7.36
N LEU A 12 -8.42 -1.70 -6.70
CA LEU A 12 -8.30 -1.51 -5.25
C LEU A 12 -9.57 -1.97 -4.52
N TYR A 13 -9.38 -2.64 -3.40
CA TYR A 13 -10.45 -3.07 -2.49
C TYR A 13 -10.08 -2.72 -1.05
N ALA A 14 -11.09 -2.47 -0.20
CA ALA A 14 -10.86 -2.16 1.20
C ALA A 14 -10.06 -3.29 1.90
N GLY A 15 -9.00 -2.92 2.60
CA GLY A 15 -8.09 -3.85 3.26
C GLY A 15 -8.39 -4.03 4.75
N SER A 16 -8.05 -5.21 5.28
CA SER A 16 -8.07 -5.47 6.73
C SER A 16 -6.71 -5.27 7.40
N LYS A 17 -5.64 -5.16 6.58
CA LYS A 17 -4.25 -4.99 7.03
C LYS A 17 -3.64 -3.69 6.49
N GLY A 18 -4.44 -2.70 6.16
CA GLY A 18 -4.09 -1.45 5.50
C GLY A 18 -5.36 -0.84 4.92
N ASP A 19 -5.29 0.33 4.31
CA ASP A 19 -6.49 1.01 3.80
C ASP A 19 -7.05 0.29 2.57
N PHE A 20 -6.16 -0.10 1.65
CA PHE A 20 -6.55 -0.85 0.46
C PHE A 20 -5.61 -2.03 0.16
N LEU A 21 -6.14 -2.99 -0.58
CA LEU A 21 -5.41 -4.10 -1.17
C LEU A 21 -5.50 -3.99 -2.69
N VAL A 22 -4.35 -4.11 -3.36
CA VAL A 22 -4.25 -4.10 -4.83
C VAL A 22 -4.30 -5.53 -5.34
N TYR A 23 -5.14 -5.79 -6.34
CA TYR A 23 -5.22 -7.07 -7.04
C TYR A 23 -5.05 -6.87 -8.56
N GLU A 24 -4.36 -7.79 -9.23
CA GLU A 24 -4.26 -7.80 -10.71
C GLU A 24 -5.59 -8.19 -11.40
N GLY A 25 -6.60 -8.58 -10.62
CA GLY A 25 -7.88 -9.03 -11.12
C GLY A 25 -8.89 -9.24 -9.99
N ASP A 26 -9.77 -10.23 -10.16
CA ASP A 26 -10.80 -10.59 -9.19
C ASP A 26 -10.21 -11.00 -7.83
N PRO A 27 -10.55 -10.33 -6.71
CA PRO A 27 -10.07 -10.67 -5.37
C PRO A 27 -10.38 -12.08 -4.91
N LEU A 28 -11.40 -12.73 -5.49
CA LEU A 28 -11.76 -14.11 -5.17
C LEU A 28 -10.80 -15.11 -5.83
N LYS A 29 -10.07 -14.70 -6.86
CA LYS A 29 -9.20 -15.57 -7.68
C LYS A 29 -7.72 -15.27 -7.48
N TYR A 30 -7.36 -14.03 -7.20
CA TYR A 30 -5.97 -13.57 -7.12
C TYR A 30 -5.61 -13.17 -5.69
N HIS A 31 -4.34 -13.32 -5.33
CA HIS A 31 -3.82 -12.76 -4.08
C HIS A 31 -3.51 -11.28 -4.25
N ALA A 32 -3.66 -10.51 -3.16
CA ALA A 32 -3.27 -9.11 -3.16
C ALA A 32 -1.76 -8.98 -3.42
N LEU A 33 -1.38 -8.07 -4.31
CA LEU A 33 0.02 -7.77 -4.61
C LEU A 33 0.61 -6.76 -3.62
N PHE A 34 -0.15 -5.70 -3.36
CA PHE A 34 0.27 -4.59 -2.51
C PHE A 34 -0.75 -4.33 -1.42
N ILE A 35 -0.24 -3.81 -0.31
CA ILE A 35 -1.04 -3.16 0.72
C ILE A 35 -0.83 -1.65 0.58
N ILE A 36 -1.90 -0.89 0.40
CA ILE A 36 -1.85 0.56 0.34
C ILE A 36 -2.14 1.12 1.72
N VAL A 37 -1.31 2.07 2.15
CA VAL A 37 -1.55 2.92 3.31
C VAL A 37 -1.69 4.36 2.81
N CYS A 38 -2.84 4.97 3.04
CA CYS A 38 -3.11 6.34 2.63
C CYS A 38 -2.62 7.32 3.70
N LEU A 39 -1.84 8.31 3.26
CA LEU A 39 -1.30 9.37 4.09
C LEU A 39 -1.73 10.73 3.52
N THR A 40 -1.79 11.75 4.37
CA THR A 40 -1.88 13.13 3.86
C THR A 40 -0.50 13.59 3.39
N TYR A 41 -0.43 14.52 2.43
CA TYR A 41 0.84 15.00 1.88
C TYR A 41 1.76 15.58 2.97
N GLU A 42 1.20 16.35 3.88
CA GLU A 42 1.92 16.99 4.98
C GLU A 42 2.07 16.08 6.21
N GLN A 43 1.69 14.80 6.09
CA GLN A 43 1.77 13.87 7.21
C GLN A 43 3.22 13.63 7.58
N ARG A 44 3.62 14.12 8.75
CA ARG A 44 4.92 13.80 9.33
C ARG A 44 4.85 12.46 10.02
N PHE A 45 5.81 11.61 9.73
CA PHE A 45 6.01 10.33 10.40
C PHE A 45 7.41 10.24 10.99
N GLN A 46 7.53 9.45 12.04
CA GLN A 46 8.78 9.15 12.72
C GLN A 46 9.40 7.87 12.15
N GLY A 47 10.68 7.63 12.43
CA GLY A 47 11.36 6.43 11.94
C GLY A 47 10.68 5.11 12.36
N TYR A 48 10.03 5.07 13.53
CA TYR A 48 9.32 3.87 13.98
C TYR A 48 8.04 3.60 13.17
N ASP A 49 7.40 4.62 12.59
CA ASP A 49 6.21 4.43 11.76
C ASP A 49 6.58 3.64 10.49
N LEU A 50 7.75 3.90 9.91
CA LEU A 50 8.28 3.11 8.79
C LEU A 50 8.48 1.65 9.16
N VAL A 51 8.91 1.36 10.39
CA VAL A 51 9.05 -0.01 10.90
C VAL A 51 7.69 -0.68 11.05
N VAL A 52 6.69 0.05 11.53
CA VAL A 52 5.30 -0.44 11.65
C VAL A 52 4.73 -0.74 10.26
N TYR A 53 4.84 0.20 9.32
CA TYR A 53 4.37 0.01 7.94
C TYR A 53 5.09 -1.13 7.24
N GLY A 54 6.41 -1.27 7.41
CA GLY A 54 7.11 -2.37 6.78
C GLY A 54 6.80 -3.74 7.41
N ARG A 55 6.52 -3.81 8.73
CA ARG A 55 6.06 -5.05 9.40
C ARG A 55 4.74 -5.56 8.83
N LEU A 56 3.84 -4.63 8.49
CA LEU A 56 2.54 -4.88 7.85
C LEU A 56 2.70 -5.77 6.59
N GLY A 57 3.68 -5.45 5.75
CA GLY A 57 4.00 -6.19 4.52
C GLY A 57 4.81 -7.45 4.76
N HIS A 58 5.81 -7.39 5.65
CA HIS A 58 6.71 -8.51 5.93
C HIS A 58 5.97 -9.75 6.45
N GLN A 59 4.99 -9.57 7.35
CA GLN A 59 4.22 -10.70 7.90
C GLN A 59 3.41 -11.47 6.84
N VAL A 60 3.11 -10.86 5.69
CA VAL A 60 2.27 -11.46 4.64
C VAL A 60 2.97 -11.56 3.28
N LYS A 61 4.29 -11.33 3.25
CA LYS A 61 5.13 -11.32 2.04
C LYS A 61 4.58 -10.42 0.92
N LYS A 62 4.08 -9.23 1.27
CA LYS A 62 3.59 -8.23 0.32
C LYS A 62 4.36 -6.93 0.48
N THR A 63 4.52 -6.22 -0.62
CA THR A 63 5.07 -4.86 -0.61
C THR A 63 4.01 -3.91 -0.08
N VAL A 64 4.40 -3.01 0.84
CA VAL A 64 3.54 -1.92 1.29
C VAL A 64 3.84 -0.70 0.43
N ALA A 65 2.80 -0.03 -0.07
CA ALA A 65 2.95 1.26 -0.73
C ALA A 65 2.24 2.32 0.11
N LEU A 66 2.98 3.35 0.50
CA LEU A 66 2.43 4.57 1.06
C LEU A 66 1.92 5.41 -0.10
N ALA A 67 0.69 5.90 0.00
CA ALA A 67 0.03 6.70 -1.02
C ALA A 67 -0.40 8.04 -0.44
N SER A 68 0.07 9.14 -0.99
CA SER A 68 -0.32 10.50 -0.59
C SER A 68 -0.89 11.27 -1.77
N TRP A 69 -1.94 12.05 -1.54
CA TRP A 69 -2.46 12.95 -2.57
C TRP A 69 -1.53 14.15 -2.66
N ASP A 70 -1.15 14.56 -3.87
CA ASP A 70 -0.42 15.80 -4.06
C ASP A 70 -1.38 17.01 -4.10
N ALA A 71 -0.81 18.22 -4.13
CA ALA A 71 -1.58 19.47 -4.19
C ALA A 71 -2.35 19.67 -5.51
N ASP A 72 -1.96 18.96 -6.58
CA ASP A 72 -2.52 19.03 -7.93
C ASP A 72 -3.57 17.93 -8.18
N GLY A 73 -3.89 17.10 -7.17
CA GLY A 73 -4.87 16.02 -7.23
C GLY A 73 -4.34 14.69 -7.78
N GLY A 74 -3.02 14.59 -8.01
CA GLY A 74 -2.33 13.33 -8.26
C GLY A 74 -2.11 12.52 -6.99
N VAL A 75 -1.53 11.33 -7.15
CA VAL A 75 -1.18 10.45 -6.03
C VAL A 75 0.26 10.00 -6.19
N ASP A 76 1.07 10.35 -5.20
CA ASP A 76 2.45 9.88 -5.06
C ASP A 76 2.48 8.56 -4.30
N TYR A 77 3.39 7.69 -4.72
CA TYR A 77 3.54 6.36 -4.15
C TYR A 77 4.98 6.09 -3.74
N ILE A 78 5.16 5.59 -2.51
CA ILE A 78 6.45 5.13 -1.99
C ILE A 78 6.31 3.68 -1.56
N SER A 79 7.05 2.78 -2.21
CA SER A 79 7.09 1.37 -1.82
C SER A 79 8.09 1.13 -0.69
N LEU A 80 7.67 0.39 0.33
CA LEU A 80 8.51 -0.11 1.41
C LEU A 80 8.72 -1.62 1.24
N SER A 81 9.97 -2.03 1.08
CA SER A 81 10.42 -3.42 1.16
C SER A 81 11.42 -3.59 2.30
N TRP A 82 11.32 -4.72 3.01
CA TRP A 82 12.35 -5.14 3.96
C TRP A 82 13.28 -6.10 3.24
N GLU A 83 14.50 -5.65 2.97
CA GLU A 83 15.57 -6.53 2.51
C GLU A 83 16.14 -7.29 3.70
N ASN A 84 16.16 -8.62 3.58
CA ASN A 84 16.77 -9.51 4.57
C ASN A 84 18.19 -9.94 4.17
N GLU A 85 18.66 -9.57 2.99
CA GLU A 85 19.99 -9.90 2.52
C GLU A 85 20.97 -8.76 2.87
N MET A 86 21.81 -8.99 3.87
CA MET A 86 23.14 -8.40 3.85
C MET A 86 23.93 -9.24 2.85
N THR A 87 24.17 -8.70 1.65
CA THR A 87 25.13 -9.26 0.67
C THR A 87 26.44 -9.67 1.32
#